data_AF-A0A2N9XU86-F1
#
_entry.id   AF-A0A2N9XU86-F1
#
_cell.length_a   1.000
_cell.length_b   1.000
_cell.length_c   1.000
_cell.angle_alpha   90.00
_cell.angle_beta   90.00
_cell.angle_gamma   90.00
#
_symmetry.space_group_name_H-M   'P 1'
#
loop_
_entity.id
_entity.type
_entity.pdbx_description
1 polymer ?
#
loop_
_entity_poly.entity_id
_entity_poly.type
_entity_poly.pdbx_seq_one_letter_code
_entity_poly.pdbx_strand_id
1 'polypeptide(L)'
;MEQLHKISFDYLKRSFYYYFKSKEEFGKTILDYYNHFFTEKLKQRLLNENISSALERIHAFCTKAKTNMAKYNFNRGCLVGKLMQNESHLPPDYPILLNNILHHW
;
A
#
# COMPACT_ATOMS: atom_id res chain seq x y z
N MET A 1 -9.19 36.34 -10.57
CA MET A 1 -8.94 34.90 -10.67
C MET A 1 -7.68 34.58 -9.89
N GLU A 2 -7.63 33.84 -8.80
CA GLU A 2 -8.62 33.15 -7.97
C GLU A 2 -8.02 33.13 -6.56
N GLN A 3 -8.78 33.57 -5.57
CA GLN A 3 -8.45 33.38 -4.17
C GLN A 3 -8.65 31.90 -3.85
N LEU A 4 -7.59 31.09 -3.95
CA LEU A 4 -7.53 29.80 -3.27
C LEU A 4 -7.50 30.08 -1.77
N HIS A 5 -8.69 30.22 -1.20
CA HIS A 5 -8.94 30.25 0.24
C HIS A 5 -8.11 29.13 0.90
N LYS A 6 -7.24 29.52 1.85
CA LYS A 6 -6.58 28.58 2.75
C LYS A 6 -7.66 27.77 3.45
N ILE A 7 -7.82 26.50 3.06
CA ILE A 7 -8.68 25.56 3.78
C ILE A 7 -8.18 25.50 5.23
N SER A 8 -9.07 25.74 6.19
CA SER A 8 -8.68 25.73 7.60
C SER A 8 -8.35 24.31 8.06
N PHE A 9 -7.39 24.18 8.98
CA PHE A 9 -7.03 22.89 9.57
C PHE A 9 -8.23 22.19 10.21
N ASP A 10 -9.12 22.96 10.85
CA ASP A 10 -10.35 22.44 11.45
C ASP A 10 -11.31 21.83 10.44
N TYR A 11 -11.38 22.40 9.23
CA TYR A 11 -12.17 21.82 8.15
C TYR A 11 -11.59 20.48 7.69
N LEU A 12 -10.27 20.40 7.47
CA LEU A 12 -9.58 19.15 7.11
C LEU A 12 -9.78 18.08 8.17
N LYS A 13 -9.72 18.47 9.45
CA LYS A 13 -9.98 17.57 10.58
C LYS A 13 -11.40 17.02 10.53
N ARG A 14 -12.42 17.87 10.38
CA ARG A 14 -13.82 17.41 10.27
C ARG A 14 -14.03 16.52 9.05
N SER A 15 -13.45 16.86 7.91
CA SER A 15 -13.54 16.05 6.70
C SER A 15 -12.92 14.66 6.91
N PHE A 16 -11.76 14.56 7.55
CA PHE A 16 -11.17 13.27 7.90
C PHE A 16 -12.08 12.45 8.81
N TYR A 17 -12.56 13.05 9.89
CA TYR A 17 -13.41 12.35 10.87
C TYR A 17 -14.83 12.04 10.38
N TYR A 18 -15.25 12.63 9.26
CA TYR A 18 -16.46 12.22 8.56
C TYR A 18 -16.30 10.82 7.93
N TYR A 19 -15.11 10.48 7.42
CA TYR A 19 -14.83 9.19 6.78
C TYR A 19 -14.23 8.15 7.73
N PHE A 20 -13.42 8.56 8.70
CA PHE A 20 -12.70 7.66 9.59
C PHE A 20 -12.84 8.10 11.05
N LYS A 21 -13.27 7.20 11.93
CA LYS A 21 -13.42 7.44 13.36
C LYS A 21 -12.07 7.67 14.04
N SER A 22 -10.99 7.12 13.50
CA SER A 22 -9.64 7.31 14.03
C SER A 22 -8.55 7.17 12.97
N LYS A 23 -7.32 7.62 13.29
CA LYS A 23 -6.14 7.36 12.47
C LYS A 23 -5.83 5.87 12.35
N GLU A 24 -6.17 5.10 13.37
CA GLU A 24 -5.98 3.65 13.39
C GLU A 24 -6.92 2.96 12.39
N GLU A 25 -8.20 3.32 12.38
CA GLU A 25 -9.18 2.79 11.41
C GLU A 25 -8.79 3.18 9.98
N PHE A 26 -8.35 4.41 9.77
CA PHE A 26 -7.80 4.86 8.50
C PHE A 26 -6.61 4.01 8.06
N GLY A 27 -5.64 3.78 8.94
CA GLY A 27 -4.46 2.98 8.63
C GLY A 27 -4.79 1.52 8.31
N LYS A 28 -5.70 0.89 9.06
CA LYS A 28 -6.21 -0.47 8.80
C LYS A 28 -6.90 -0.52 7.43
N THR A 29 -7.77 0.44 7.12
CA THR A 29 -8.44 0.55 5.81
C THR A 29 -7.44 0.68 4.65
N ILE A 30 -6.39 1.50 4.81
CA ILE A 30 -5.33 1.64 3.79
C ILE A 30 -4.58 0.32 3.61
N LEU A 31 -4.25 -0.38 4.69
CA LEU A 31 -3.54 -1.66 4.64
C LEU A 31 -4.37 -2.71 3.89
N ASP A 32 -5.68 -2.78 4.15
CA ASP A 32 -6.58 -3.69 3.44
C ASP A 32 -6.63 -3.39 1.93
N TYR A 33 -6.75 -2.12 1.57
CA TYR A 33 -6.71 -1.69 0.17
C TYR A 33 -5.36 -2.02 -0.48
N TYR A 34 -4.26 -1.75 0.22
CA TYR A 34 -2.91 -2.03 -0.27
C TYR A 34 -2.67 -3.54 -0.45
N ASN A 35 -3.15 -4.36 0.50
CA ASN A 35 -3.10 -5.81 0.42
C ASN A 35 -3.83 -6.31 -0.83
N HIS A 36 -5.08 -5.90 -1.03
CA HIS A 36 -5.84 -6.26 -2.24
C HIS A 36 -5.13 -5.81 -3.51
N PHE A 37 -4.69 -4.56 -3.58
CA PHE A 37 -3.95 -4.02 -4.71
C PHE A 37 -2.70 -4.86 -5.03
N PHE A 38 -1.91 -5.22 -4.03
CA PHE A 38 -0.66 -5.93 -4.22
C PHE A 38 -0.88 -7.42 -4.57
N THR A 39 -1.83 -8.09 -3.92
CA THR A 39 -2.26 -9.45 -4.26
C THR A 39 -2.68 -9.56 -5.72
N GLU A 40 -3.43 -8.59 -6.25
CA GLU A 40 -3.80 -8.59 -7.67
C GLU A 40 -2.59 -8.40 -8.59
N LYS A 41 -1.55 -7.64 -8.18
CA LYS A 41 -0.29 -7.56 -8.95
C LYS A 41 0.49 -8.88 -8.96
N LEU A 42 0.52 -9.58 -7.84
CA LEU A 42 1.13 -10.90 -7.72
C LEU A 42 0.40 -11.90 -8.63
N LYS A 43 -0.92 -12.04 -8.49
CA LYS A 43 -1.75 -12.93 -9.32
C LYS A 43 -1.57 -12.66 -10.81
N GLN A 44 -1.63 -11.40 -11.25
CA GLN A 44 -1.47 -11.01 -12.65
C GLN A 44 -0.17 -11.50 -13.30
N ARG A 45 0.88 -11.76 -12.51
CA ARG A 45 2.19 -12.17 -13.02
C ARG A 45 2.50 -13.62 -12.71
N LEU A 46 2.32 -14.02 -11.45
CA LEU A 46 2.66 -15.36 -10.95
C LEU A 46 1.67 -16.42 -11.43
N LEU A 47 0.42 -16.05 -11.74
CA LEU A 47 -0.59 -16.97 -12.29
C LEU A 47 -0.78 -16.80 -13.81
N ASN A 48 0.10 -16.08 -14.50
CA ASN A 48 -0.01 -15.90 -15.94
C ASN A 48 0.44 -17.19 -16.69
N GLU A 49 -0.52 -18.02 -17.06
CA GLU A 49 -0.29 -19.29 -17.76
C GLU A 49 0.29 -19.13 -19.18
N ASN A 50 0.23 -17.92 -19.75
CA ASN A 50 0.90 -17.62 -21.02
C ASN A 50 2.44 -17.60 -20.90
N ILE A 51 2.98 -17.60 -19.67
CA ILE A 51 4.41 -17.71 -19.40
C ILE A 51 4.65 -19.09 -18.76
N SER A 52 5.14 -20.04 -19.56
CA SER A 52 5.27 -21.43 -19.12
C SER A 52 6.24 -21.60 -17.94
N SER A 53 7.39 -20.91 -17.96
CA SER A 53 8.40 -20.99 -16.89
C SER A 53 7.95 -20.23 -15.63
N ALA A 54 7.96 -20.91 -14.48
CA ALA A 54 7.67 -20.29 -13.18
C ALA A 54 8.70 -19.21 -12.82
N LEU A 55 9.98 -19.43 -13.14
CA LEU A 55 11.04 -18.45 -12.93
C LEU A 55 10.82 -17.18 -13.77
N GLU A 56 10.38 -17.34 -15.02
CA GLU A 56 10.06 -16.21 -15.90
C GLU A 56 8.88 -15.39 -15.37
N ARG A 57 7.89 -16.02 -14.73
CA ARG A 57 6.79 -15.28 -14.07
C ARG A 57 7.28 -14.41 -12.93
N ILE A 58 8.24 -14.90 -12.13
CA ILE A 58 8.89 -14.13 -11.07
C ILE A 58 9.69 -12.97 -11.68
N HIS A 59 10.50 -13.22 -12.71
CA HIS A 59 11.23 -12.15 -13.41
C HIS A 59 10.30 -11.09 -14.00
N ALA A 60 9.17 -11.52 -14.59
CA ALA A 60 8.16 -10.63 -15.13
C ALA A 60 7.49 -9.77 -14.04
N PHE A 61 7.25 -10.32 -12.85
CA PHE A 61 6.79 -9.57 -11.68
C PHE A 61 7.82 -8.53 -11.24
N CYS A 62 9.07 -8.92 -11.00
CA CYS A 62 10.15 -8.03 -10.57
C CYS A 62 10.38 -6.89 -11.58
N THR A 63 10.38 -7.21 -12.87
CA THR A 63 10.51 -6.22 -13.95
C THR A 63 9.36 -5.22 -13.92
N LYS A 64 8.11 -5.70 -13.79
CA LYS A 64 6.94 -4.82 -13.71
C LYS A 64 6.97 -3.94 -12.46
N ALA A 65 7.38 -4.48 -11.31
CA ALA A 65 7.56 -3.73 -10.08
C ALA A 65 8.59 -2.61 -10.26
N LYS A 66 9.77 -2.91 -10.83
CA LYS A 66 10.82 -1.92 -11.14
C LYS A 66 10.30 -0.80 -12.05
N THR A 67 9.62 -1.13 -13.15
CA THR A 67 9.03 -0.13 -14.06
C THR A 67 8.01 0.76 -13.36
N ASN A 68 7.15 0.18 -12.51
CA ASN A 68 6.16 0.95 -11.75
C ASN A 68 6.82 1.88 -10.72
N MET A 69 7.91 1.47 -10.08
CA MET A 69 8.69 2.31 -9.16
C MET A 69 9.39 3.46 -9.90
N ALA A 70 9.95 3.17 -11.09
CA ALA A 70 10.63 4.16 -11.92
C ALA A 70 9.70 5.31 -12.35
N LYS A 71 8.41 5.04 -12.60
CA LYS A 71 7.39 6.07 -12.89
C LYS A 71 7.34 7.18 -11.84
N TYR A 72 7.68 6.86 -10.59
CA TYR A 72 7.66 7.80 -9.47
C TYR A 72 9.06 8.19 -8.99
N ASN A 73 10.08 8.07 -9.85
CA ASN A 73 11.48 8.34 -9.53
C ASN A 73 11.95 7.58 -8.29
N PHE A 74 11.43 6.36 -8.07
CA PHE A 74 11.72 5.52 -6.90
C PHE A 74 11.36 6.15 -5.54
N ASN A 75 10.57 7.23 -5.53
CA ASN A 75 10.11 7.90 -4.30
C ASN A 75 8.91 7.21 -3.63
N ARG A 76 8.45 6.08 -4.18
CA ARG A 76 7.36 5.26 -3.60
C ARG A 76 7.83 3.81 -3.51
N GLY A 77 7.71 3.22 -2.32
CA GLY A 77 8.13 1.85 -2.03
C GLY A 77 6.99 0.94 -1.58
N CYS A 78 7.35 -0.15 -0.90
CA CYS A 78 6.38 -1.05 -0.28
C CYS A 78 5.82 -0.43 1.00
N LEU A 79 4.49 -0.26 1.09
CA LEU A 79 3.84 0.29 2.27
C LEU A 79 4.03 -0.63 3.48
N VAL A 80 3.74 -1.92 3.31
CA VAL A 80 3.90 -2.93 4.38
C VAL A 80 5.34 -2.98 4.85
N GLY A 81 6.31 -3.07 3.92
CA GLY A 81 7.72 -3.07 4.26
C GLY A 81 8.19 -1.79 4.97
N LYS A 82 7.61 -0.63 4.66
CA LYS A 82 7.91 0.63 5.36
C LYS A 82 7.36 0.62 6.78
N LEU A 83 6.15 0.10 6.99
CA LEU A 83 5.51 0.03 8.30
C LEU A 83 6.20 -1.01 9.20
N MET A 84 6.58 -2.17 8.66
CA MET A 84 7.30 -3.22 9.39
C MET A 84 8.63 -2.71 10.00
N GLN A 85 9.33 -1.82 9.28
CA GLN A 85 10.56 -1.20 9.79
C GLN A 85 10.34 -0.19 10.93
N ASN A 86 9.09 0.20 11.22
CA ASN A 86 8.72 1.18 12.23
C ASN A 86 7.71 0.60 13.24
N GLU A 87 7.67 -0.73 13.42
CA GLU A 87 6.68 -1.44 14.23
C GLU A 87 6.56 -0.92 15.67
N SER A 88 7.67 -0.49 16.28
CA SER A 88 7.70 0.08 17.65
C SER A 88 6.86 1.34 17.82
N HIS A 89 6.48 2.00 16.73
CA HIS A 89 5.68 3.22 16.72
C HIS A 89 4.24 2.99 16.22
N LEU A 90 3.86 1.75 15.95
CA LEU A 90 2.53 1.40 15.44
C LEU A 90 1.60 0.94 16.57
N PRO A 91 0.27 0.99 16.36
CA PRO A 91 -0.69 0.43 17.30
C PRO A 91 -0.43 -1.06 17.56
N PRO A 92 -0.79 -1.60 18.75
CA PRO A 92 -0.40 -2.95 19.18
C PRO A 92 -0.73 -4.09 18.20
N ASP A 93 -1.83 -3.99 17.44
CA ASP A 93 -2.27 -5.03 16.51
C ASP A 93 -1.54 -5.02 15.16
N TYR A 94 -0.82 -3.94 14.84
CA TYR A 94 -0.23 -3.75 13.51
C TYR A 94 0.84 -4.79 13.15
N PRO A 95 1.78 -5.17 14.03
CA PRO A 95 2.79 -6.18 13.69
C PRO A 95 2.16 -7.51 13.25
N ILE A 96 1.13 -7.97 13.96
CA ILE A 96 0.39 -9.20 13.61
C ILE A 96 -0.32 -9.03 12.27
N LEU A 97 -0.99 -7.89 12.05
CA LEU A 97 -1.65 -7.58 10.78
C LEU A 97 -0.67 -7.56 9.60
N LEU A 98 0.48 -6.88 9.74
CA LEU A 98 1.50 -6.77 8.70
C LEU A 98 2.12 -8.14 8.39
N ASN A 99 2.36 -8.96 9.41
CA ASN A 99 2.88 -10.33 9.22
C ASN A 99 1.85 -11.22 8.49
N ASN A 100 0.57 -11.13 8.84
CA ASN A 100 -0.49 -11.86 8.15
C ASN A 100 -0.60 -11.46 6.67
N ILE A 101 -0.47 -10.15 6.37
CA ILE A 101 -0.44 -9.67 4.99
C ILE A 101 0.76 -10.24 4.24
N LEU A 102 1.95 -10.24 4.85
CA LEU A 102 3.15 -10.78 4.22
C LEU A 102 3.05 -12.29 3.97
N HIS A 103 2.48 -13.06 4.89
CA HIS A 103 2.24 -14.50 4.72
C HIS A 103 1.16 -14.83 3.69
N HIS A 104 0.26 -13.90 3.41
CA HIS A 104 -0.78 -14.07 2.39
C HIS A 104 -0.25 -13.90 0.96
N TRP A 105 0.77 -13.05 0.79
CA TRP A 105 1.42 -12.77 -0.50
C TRP A 105 2.31 -13.92 -0.98
#